data_AF-A0A0C2NF29-F1
#
_entry.id   AF-A0A0C2NF29-F1
#
_cell.length_a   1.000
_cell.length_b   1.000
_cell.length_c   1.000
_cell.angle_alpha   90.00
_cell.angle_beta   90.00
_cell.angle_gamma   90.00
#
_symmetry.space_group_name_H-M   'P 1'
#
loop_
_entity.id
_entity.type
_entity.pdbx_description
1 polymer ?
#
loop_
_entity_poly.entity_id
_entity_poly.type
_entity_poly.pdbx_seq_one_letter_code
_entity_poly.pdbx_strand_id
1 'polypeptide(L)'
;MRDRFWDLINRGREFEDSKNFEEAGNVYHDAAKVAEVYTDEPEEAFNRYNQSAKCFLNIKSNRAFTCYQKAVCVYLRNVSWVVTKRVISIEKSNFLCYMDTSVCKN
;
A
#
# COMPACT_ATOMS: atom_id res chain seq x y z
N MET A 1 -0.26 -15.37 -9.27
CA MET A 1 -0.82 -14.01 -9.00
C MET A 1 0.27 -12.96 -8.89
N ARG A 2 1.37 -13.26 -8.17
CA ARG A 2 2.57 -12.41 -8.15
C ARG A 2 3.15 -12.16 -9.56
N ASP A 3 3.03 -13.12 -10.47
CA ASP A 3 3.49 -12.99 -11.86
C ASP A 3 2.70 -11.90 -12.62
N ARG A 4 1.36 -11.89 -12.47
CA ARG A 4 0.49 -10.86 -13.07
C ARG A 4 0.83 -9.45 -12.59
N PHE A 5 1.31 -9.31 -11.36
CA PHE A 5 1.73 -8.03 -10.81
C PHE A 5 3.02 -7.52 -11.48
N TRP A 6 4.02 -8.39 -11.62
CA TRP A 6 5.28 -8.05 -12.29
C TRP A 6 5.09 -7.75 -13.78
N ASP A 7 4.21 -8.48 -14.45
CA ASP A 7 3.85 -8.23 -15.86
C ASP A 7 3.26 -6.83 -16.04
N LEU A 8 2.39 -6.39 -15.12
CA LEU A 8 1.83 -5.04 -15.14
C LEU A 8 2.93 -3.99 -14.93
N ILE A 9 3.86 -4.19 -13.99
CA ILE A 9 4.96 -3.23 -13.78
C ILE A 9 5.83 -3.10 -15.03
N ASN A 10 6.19 -4.22 -15.65
CA ASN A 10 7.03 -4.21 -16.85
C ASN A 10 6.33 -3.48 -18.00
N ARG A 11 5.06 -3.79 -18.22
CA ARG A 11 4.26 -3.12 -19.26
C ARG A 11 4.04 -1.64 -18.98
N GLY A 12 3.88 -1.25 -17.71
CA GLY A 12 3.82 0.16 -17.30
C GLY A 12 5.09 0.91 -17.65
N ARG A 13 6.26 0.29 -17.41
CA ARG A 13 7.57 0.84 -17.77
C ARG A 13 7.74 0.98 -19.28
N GLU A 14 7.37 -0.04 -20.06
CA GLU A 14 7.44 0.01 -21.52
C GLU A 14 6.63 1.18 -22.10
N PHE A 15 5.44 1.44 -21.56
CA PHE A 15 4.63 2.59 -21.94
C PHE A 15 5.27 3.91 -21.50
N GLU A 16 5.83 3.98 -20.29
CA GLU A 16 6.53 5.17 -19.79
C GLU A 16 7.76 5.51 -20.63
N ASP A 17 8.58 4.52 -20.98
CA ASP A 17 9.75 4.64 -21.85
C ASP A 17 9.36 5.11 -23.25
N SER A 18 8.20 4.65 -23.74
CA SER A 18 7.59 5.08 -25.00
C SER A 18 6.88 6.44 -24.91
N LYS A 19 6.91 7.11 -23.75
CA LYS A 19 6.18 8.36 -23.44
C LYS A 19 4.66 8.25 -23.58
N ASN A 20 4.12 7.04 -23.59
CA ASN A 20 2.69 6.80 -23.60
C ASN A 20 2.13 6.85 -22.17
N PHE A 21 2.09 8.06 -21.62
CA PHE A 21 1.81 8.28 -20.20
C PHE A 21 0.38 7.93 -19.79
N GLU A 22 -0.60 7.97 -20.68
CA GLU A 22 -1.98 7.60 -20.34
C GLU A 22 -2.07 6.10 -20.04
N GLU A 23 -1.55 5.27 -20.93
CA GLU A 23 -1.50 3.82 -20.80
C GLU A 23 -0.59 3.39 -19.65
N ALA A 24 0.59 4.02 -19.50
CA ALA A 24 1.46 3.79 -18.35
C ALA A 24 0.71 4.06 -17.03
N GLY A 25 0.01 5.21 -16.96
CA GLY A 25 -0.78 5.60 -15.80
C GLY A 25 -1.88 4.59 -15.47
N ASN A 26 -2.59 4.10 -16.49
CA ASN A 26 -3.63 3.06 -16.33
C ASN A 26 -3.04 1.75 -15.81
N VAL A 27 -1.94 1.28 -16.41
CA VAL A 27 -1.32 0.00 -16.04
C VAL A 27 -0.76 0.06 -14.61
N TYR A 28 -0.08 1.14 -14.23
CA TYR A 28 0.38 1.31 -12.85
C TYR A 28 -0.77 1.41 -11.85
N HIS A 29 -1.90 2.01 -12.24
CA HIS A 29 -3.09 2.05 -11.38
C HIS A 29 -3.64 0.65 -11.10
N ASP A 30 -3.69 -0.21 -12.12
CA ASP A 30 -4.14 -1.58 -11.95
C ASP A 30 -3.11 -2.44 -11.19
N ALA A 31 -1.81 -2.22 -11.40
CA ALA A 31 -0.76 -2.83 -10.58
C ALA A 31 -0.94 -2.45 -9.09
N ALA A 32 -1.25 -1.19 -8.80
CA ALA A 32 -1.50 -0.73 -7.43
C ALA A 32 -2.69 -1.42 -6.77
N LYS A 33 -3.79 -1.64 -7.51
CA LYS A 33 -4.94 -2.41 -7.00
C LYS A 33 -4.58 -3.86 -6.69
N VAL A 34 -3.77 -4.48 -7.55
CA VAL A 34 -3.29 -5.85 -7.32
C VAL A 34 -2.41 -5.90 -6.07
N ALA A 35 -1.50 -4.94 -5.90
CA ALA A 35 -0.68 -4.84 -4.68
C ALA A 35 -1.55 -4.64 -3.42
N GLU A 36 -2.54 -3.74 -3.46
CA GLU A 36 -3.42 -3.45 -2.33
C GLU A 36 -4.19 -4.70 -1.83
N VAL A 37 -4.49 -5.65 -2.72
CA VAL A 37 -5.25 -6.86 -2.39
C VAL A 37 -4.35 -8.06 -2.09
N TYR A 38 -3.23 -8.22 -2.80
CA TYR A 38 -2.48 -9.48 -2.86
C TYR A 38 -1.04 -9.40 -2.37
N THR A 39 -0.56 -8.20 -1.99
CA THR A 39 0.74 -8.05 -1.35
C THR A 39 0.56 -7.68 0.11
N ASP A 40 1.34 -8.30 0.99
CA ASP A 40 1.46 -7.88 2.40
C ASP A 40 2.33 -6.62 2.55
N GLU A 41 2.70 -5.98 1.44
CA GLU A 41 3.61 -4.84 1.34
C GLU A 41 2.83 -3.59 0.89
N PRO A 42 2.21 -2.84 1.81
CA PRO A 42 1.44 -1.64 1.47
C PRO A 42 2.28 -0.53 0.82
N GLU A 43 3.60 -0.54 1.02
CA GLU A 43 4.55 0.35 0.33
C GLU A 43 4.52 0.13 -1.18
N GLU A 44 4.29 -1.10 -1.62
CA GLU A 44 4.26 -1.44 -3.03
C GLU A 44 3.02 -0.84 -3.70
N ALA A 45 1.85 -0.99 -3.09
CA ALA A 45 0.63 -0.32 -3.56
C ALA A 45 0.77 1.22 -3.56
N PHE A 46 1.40 1.79 -2.53
CA PHE A 46 1.71 3.22 -2.48
C PHE A 46 2.58 3.67 -3.66
N ASN A 47 3.68 2.95 -3.92
CA ASN A 47 4.62 3.28 -4.99
C ASN A 47 3.95 3.22 -6.37
N ARG A 48 3.10 2.22 -6.62
CA ARG A 48 2.38 2.08 -7.90
C ARG A 48 1.31 3.16 -8.09
N TYR A 49 0.57 3.52 -7.05
CA TYR A 49 -0.34 4.67 -7.14
C TYR A 49 0.40 6.00 -7.39
N ASN A 50 1.58 6.19 -6.79
CA ASN A 50 2.42 7.36 -7.04
C ASN A 50 2.95 7.41 -8.48
N GLN A 51 3.42 6.27 -9.03
CA GLN A 51 3.85 6.17 -10.44
C GLN A 51 2.69 6.48 -11.40
N SER A 52 1.51 5.91 -11.13
CA SER A 52 0.29 6.21 -11.90
C SER A 52 -0.04 7.71 -11.89
N ALA A 53 0.03 8.35 -10.71
CA ALA A 53 -0.22 9.77 -10.56
C ALA A 53 0.76 10.63 -11.36
N LYS A 54 2.07 10.30 -11.32
CA LYS A 54 3.11 10.99 -12.09
C LYS A 54 2.86 10.91 -13.60
N CYS A 55 2.46 9.75 -14.10
CA CYS A 55 2.10 9.58 -15.51
C CYS A 55 0.90 10.47 -15.88
N PHE A 56 -0.16 10.47 -15.05
CA PHE A 56 -1.32 11.35 -15.28
C PHE A 56 -1.00 12.84 -15.14
N LEU A 57 -0.03 13.23 -14.32
CA LEU A 57 0.46 14.61 -14.25
C LEU A 57 1.13 15.06 -15.56
N ASN A 58 1.91 14.18 -16.20
CA ASN A 58 2.57 14.51 -17.48
C ASN A 58 1.57 14.87 -18.58
N ILE A 59 0.36 14.29 -18.52
CA ILE A 59 -0.74 14.61 -19.45
C ILE A 59 -1.77 15.58 -18.87
N LYS A 60 -1.49 16.19 -17.71
CA LYS A 60 -2.37 17.14 -17.01
C LYS A 60 -3.77 16.58 -16.72
N SER A 61 -3.88 15.28 -16.52
CA SER A 61 -5.14 14.62 -16.18
C SER A 61 -5.46 14.77 -14.70
N ASN A 62 -6.71 15.10 -14.38
CA ASN A 62 -7.22 15.19 -13.01
C ASN A 62 -7.17 13.84 -12.27
N ARG A 63 -7.03 12.72 -13.00
CA ARG A 63 -6.87 11.36 -12.44
C ARG A 63 -5.63 11.24 -11.55
N ALA A 64 -4.64 12.11 -11.74
CA ALA A 64 -3.49 12.21 -10.83
C ALA A 64 -3.92 12.45 -9.38
N PHE A 65 -4.91 13.31 -9.16
CA PHE A 65 -5.42 13.62 -7.81
C PHE A 65 -6.03 12.39 -7.14
N THR A 66 -6.85 11.64 -7.87
CA THR A 66 -7.45 10.39 -7.38
C THR A 66 -6.37 9.36 -7.03
N CYS A 67 -5.29 9.28 -7.83
CA CYS A 67 -4.19 8.36 -7.56
C CYS A 67 -3.41 8.77 -6.29
N TYR A 68 -3.15 10.06 -6.09
CA TYR A 68 -2.54 10.54 -4.85
C TYR A 68 -3.41 10.32 -3.62
N GLN A 69 -4.72 10.55 -3.71
CA GLN A 69 -5.65 10.24 -2.63
C GLN A 69 -5.58 8.77 -2.26
N LYS A 70 -5.57 7.87 -3.25
CA LYS A 70 -5.43 6.42 -3.01
C LYS A 70 -4.10 6.06 -2.37
N ALA A 71 -2.98 6.63 -2.83
CA ALA A 71 -1.67 6.42 -2.21
C ALA A 71 -1.68 6.82 -0.72
N VAL A 72 -2.23 8.00 -0.40
CA VAL A 72 -2.37 8.45 1.00
C VAL A 72 -3.26 7.51 1.81
N CYS A 73 -4.38 7.04 1.26
CA CYS A 73 -5.24 6.07 1.94
C CYS A 73 -4.51 4.77 2.28
N VAL A 74 -3.71 4.23 1.36
CA VAL A 74 -2.90 3.03 1.58
C VAL A 74 -1.89 3.27 2.72
N TYR A 75 -1.19 4.39 2.68
CA TYR A 75 -0.20 4.76 3.70
C TYR A 75 -0.85 4.89 5.10
N LEU A 76 -1.97 5.60 5.20
CA LEU A 76 -2.69 5.80 6.47
C LEU A 76 -3.26 4.50 7.03
N ARG A 77 -3.78 3.62 6.17
CA ARG A 77 -4.23 2.28 6.60
C ARG A 77 -3.07 1.52 7.22
N ASN A 78 -1.92 1.48 6.56
CA ASN A 78 -0.75 0.78 7.10
C ASN A 78 -0.36 1.30 8.50
N VAL A 79 -0.29 2.62 8.68
CA VAL A 79 0.01 3.23 9.99
C VAL A 79 -1.03 2.84 11.04
N SER A 80 -2.32 2.89 10.71
CA SER A 80 -3.41 2.51 11.62
C SER A 80 -3.34 1.03 12.03
N TRP A 81 -3.01 0.13 11.09
CA TRP A 81 -2.81 -1.30 11.37
C TRP A 81 -1.61 -1.56 12.29
N VAL A 82 -0.50 -0.84 12.11
CA VAL A 82 0.69 -0.98 12.95
C VAL A 82 0.41 -0.51 14.38
N VAL A 83 -0.27 0.62 14.55
CA VAL A 83 -0.63 1.16 15.87
C VAL A 83 -1.57 0.21 16.61
N THR A 84 -2.62 -0.29 15.95
CA THR A 84 -3.60 -1.20 16.57
C THR A 84 -2.96 -2.53 16.98
N LYS A 85 -2.11 -3.14 16.14
CA LYS A 85 -1.36 -4.36 16.50
C LYS A 85 -0.48 -4.15 17.73
N ARG A 86 0.20 -3.00 17.83
CA ARG A 86 1.08 -2.70 18.96
C ARG A 86 0.31 -2.49 20.26
N VAL A 87 -0.82 -1.78 20.22
CA VAL A 87 -1.71 -1.61 21.39
C VAL A 87 -2.21 -2.97 21.89
N ILE A 88 -2.71 -3.82 21.00
CA ILE A 88 -3.18 -5.17 21.36
C ILE A 88 -2.04 -6.01 21.96
N SER A 89 -0.81 -5.90 21.42
CA SER A 89 0.36 -6.61 21.97
C SER A 89 0.74 -6.14 23.38
N ILE A 90 0.63 -4.84 23.64
CA ILE A 90 0.88 -4.27 24.97
C ILE A 90 -0.19 -4.73 25.95
N GLU A 91 -1.47 -4.69 25.57
CA GLU A 91 -2.56 -5.15 26.43
C GLU A 91 -2.42 -6.64 26.78
N LYS A 92 -2.07 -7.49 25.81
CA LYS A 92 -1.81 -8.92 26.07
C LYS A 92 -0.64 -9.15 27.03
N SER A 93 0.44 -8.38 26.87
CA SER A 93 1.62 -8.48 27.73
C SER A 93 1.30 -8.00 29.16
N ASN A 94 0.54 -6.92 29.30
CA ASN A 94 0.11 -6.39 30.59
C ASN A 94 -0.86 -7.34 31.29
N PHE A 95 -1.76 -8.00 30.55
CA PHE A 95 -2.67 -9.01 31.10
C PHE A 95 -1.91 -10.25 31.62
N LEU A 96 -0.92 -10.73 30.88
CA LEU A 96 -0.06 -11.84 31.32
C LEU A 96 0.71 -11.49 32.61
N CYS A 97 1.35 -10.31 32.68
CA CYS A 97 2.01 -9.83 33.89
C CYS A 97 1.07 -9.70 35.10
N TYR A 98 -0.19 -9.32 34.88
CA TYR A 98 -1.20 -9.21 35.94
C TYR A 98 -1.62 -10.59 36.49
N MET A 99 -1.69 -11.61 35.63
CA MET A 99 -1.99 -12.98 36.04
C MET A 99 -0.80 -13.64 36.77
N ASP A 100 0.44 -13.37 36.37
CA ASP A 100 1.63 -13.90 37.05
C ASP A 100 1.84 -13.31 38.46
N THR A 101 1.48 -12.04 38.66
CA THR A 101 1.62 -11.37 39.97
C THR A 101 0.49 -11.68 40.96
N SER A 102 -0.66 -12.15 40.49
CA SER A 102 -1.79 -12.57 41.33
C SER A 102 -1.67 -14.02 41.84
N VAL A 103 -0.82 -14.84 41.23
CA VAL A 103 -0.52 -16.21 41.69
C VAL A 103 0.55 -16.24 42.81
N CYS A 104 1.38 -15.19 42.93
CA CYS A 104 2.45 -15.11 43.94
C CYS A 104 2.00 -14.54 45.31
N LYS A 105 0.70 -14.35 45.54
CA LYS A 105 0.14 -13.93 46.83
C LYS A 105 -0.79 -15.01 47.39
N ASN A 106 -0.22 -16.11 47.90
CA ASN A 106 -0.82 -17.00 48.89
C ASN A 106 0.27 -17.79 49.61
#